data_AF-A0A7W0WK03-F1
#
_entry.id   AF-A0A7W0WK03-F1
#
_cell.length_a   1.000
_cell.length_b   1.000
_cell.length_c   1.000
_cell.angle_alpha   90.00
_cell.angle_beta   90.00
_cell.angle_gamma   90.00
#
_symmetry.space_group_name_H-M   'P 1'
#
loop_
_entity.id
_entity.type
_entity.pdbx_description
1 polymer ?
#
loop_
_entity_poly.entity_id
_entity_poly.type
_entity_poly.pdbx_seq_one_letter_code
_entity_poly.pdbx_strand_id
1 'polypeptide(L)'
;MTGATFEQPMPLERIPTIIVDDPDELGRLVARRIADVIRARMAAGGRAVLGLATGSTPIGVYRELIRLHREDGLSFAHVLTFNLDEYYPMDPGSLHSYKRFMWENLFSQLDILPANVRIPRGDLPRDQLEQETRRYEAEIRAAGGIDLQLLGIGRTGHIGFNEPGSGAESRTRLVTLDLVTRTDAAADFFGEENVPREALTMGVATILEAREILILATGEHKAGIVHRAVEGDVDHEIAATFLQQHPATTFYIDRPAAAALTREATPWLLGAVEWTPQLVVRAVVWLSQQAGKAVLKLTQRDYAEHRLSSLVARHGSPGALNGLVFNALGAKIRGRSKLPRDQRVICFSPHPDDDVISMGGVLRKLVQNDNEITVAYMTSGNVAVFDHEVRRQLDLLRRLAAEGHIGGEAVDALGRRMDDFLGTKRPGDVDISEVQDVKRIIRETEAVAGIRTLGLEDHAARFLNLPFYQT
;
A
#
# COMPACT_ATOMS: atom_id res chain seq x y z
N MET A 1 -8.65 1.12 -26.85
CA MET A 1 -7.48 0.43 -27.40
C MET A 1 -6.23 1.03 -26.77
N THR A 2 -5.92 0.62 -25.55
CA THR A 2 -4.61 0.78 -24.92
C THR A 2 -4.08 -0.64 -24.79
N GLY A 3 -3.39 -1.09 -25.84
CA GLY A 3 -2.71 -2.37 -25.79
C GLY A 3 -1.55 -2.20 -24.82
N ALA A 4 -1.60 -2.89 -23.67
CA ALA A 4 -0.41 -3.16 -22.90
C ALA A 4 0.54 -3.92 -23.84
N THR A 5 1.46 -3.19 -24.46
CA THR A 5 2.48 -3.76 -25.31
C THR A 5 3.40 -4.56 -24.42
N PHE A 6 3.52 -5.86 -24.68
CA PHE A 6 4.68 -6.63 -24.24
C PHE A 6 5.90 -5.98 -24.90
N GLU A 7 6.53 -5.04 -24.19
CA GLU A 7 7.79 -4.44 -24.62
C GLU A 7 8.85 -5.54 -24.66
N GLN A 8 9.78 -5.40 -25.62
CA GLN A 8 10.96 -6.26 -25.75
C GLN A 8 11.68 -6.40 -24.40
N PRO A 9 12.39 -7.51 -24.14
CA PRO A 9 13.13 -7.70 -22.89
C PRO A 9 14.01 -6.48 -22.61
N MET A 10 13.68 -5.77 -21.52
CA MET A 10 14.38 -4.56 -21.14
C MET A 10 15.75 -4.94 -20.54
N PRO A 11 16.86 -4.28 -20.91
CA PRO A 11 18.21 -4.79 -20.67
C PRO A 11 18.59 -5.04 -19.20
N LEU A 12 17.86 -4.46 -18.25
CA LEU A 12 18.13 -4.55 -16.81
C LEU A 12 17.02 -5.27 -16.03
N GLU A 13 15.83 -5.44 -16.61
CA GLU A 13 14.73 -6.12 -15.94
C GLU A 13 14.89 -7.64 -16.09
N ARG A 14 15.09 -8.32 -14.97
CA ARG A 14 15.25 -9.78 -14.92
C ARG A 14 13.92 -10.52 -14.89
N ILE A 15 12.84 -9.79 -14.63
CA ILE A 15 11.47 -10.29 -14.67
C ILE A 15 10.66 -9.36 -15.58
N PRO A 16 9.87 -9.90 -16.52
CA PRO A 16 8.93 -9.09 -17.31
C PRO A 16 8.05 -8.22 -16.42
N THR A 17 7.99 -6.92 -16.71
CA THR A 17 7.24 -5.95 -15.92
C THR A 17 6.26 -5.17 -16.78
N ILE A 18 4.98 -5.26 -16.43
CA ILE A 18 3.88 -4.53 -17.06
C ILE A 18 3.52 -3.35 -16.16
N ILE A 19 3.70 -2.14 -16.69
CA ILE A 19 3.32 -0.89 -16.03
C ILE A 19 1.97 -0.44 -16.59
N VAL A 20 1.03 -0.13 -15.70
CA VAL A 20 -0.25 0.49 -16.08
C VAL A 20 -0.41 1.86 -15.45
N ASP A 21 -1.25 2.69 -16.09
CA ASP A 21 -1.54 4.05 -15.63
C ASP A 21 -2.62 4.06 -14.54
N ASP A 22 -3.57 3.14 -14.66
CA ASP A 22 -4.75 3.02 -13.81
C ASP A 22 -4.67 1.72 -12.98
N PRO A 23 -4.67 1.79 -11.63
CA PRO A 23 -4.73 0.61 -10.77
C PRO A 23 -5.95 -0.29 -11.06
N ASP A 24 -7.07 0.25 -11.53
CA ASP A 24 -8.22 -0.58 -11.91
C ASP A 24 -7.94 -1.36 -13.21
N GLU A 25 -7.08 -0.85 -14.10
CA GLU A 25 -6.63 -1.57 -15.29
C GLU A 25 -5.76 -2.78 -14.92
N LEU A 26 -4.92 -2.64 -13.89
CA LEU A 26 -4.14 -3.75 -13.33
C LEU A 26 -5.06 -4.87 -12.88
N GLY A 27 -6.09 -4.53 -12.09
CA GLY A 27 -7.12 -5.47 -11.65
C GLY A 27 -7.76 -6.22 -12.83
N ARG A 28 -8.15 -5.48 -13.87
CA ARG A 28 -8.75 -6.04 -15.09
C ARG A 28 -7.81 -6.94 -15.87
N LEU A 29 -6.54 -6.57 -16.01
CA LEU A 29 -5.56 -7.34 -16.79
C LEU A 29 -5.26 -8.68 -16.12
N VAL A 30 -5.04 -8.66 -14.81
CA VAL A 30 -4.74 -9.85 -14.01
C VAL A 30 -5.96 -10.76 -13.92
N ALA A 31 -7.16 -10.21 -13.69
CA ALA A 31 -8.39 -11.00 -13.67
C ALA A 31 -8.67 -11.69 -15.01
N ARG A 32 -8.41 -11.01 -16.14
CA ARG A 32 -8.49 -11.61 -17.48
C ARG A 32 -7.51 -12.79 -17.62
N ARG A 33 -6.26 -12.65 -17.18
CA ARG A 33 -5.29 -13.75 -17.24
C ARG A 33 -5.73 -14.95 -16.40
N ILE A 34 -6.25 -14.71 -15.19
CA ILE A 34 -6.82 -15.77 -14.34
C ILE A 34 -8.02 -16.45 -15.04
N ALA A 35 -8.92 -15.67 -15.64
CA ALA A 35 -10.06 -16.21 -16.39
C ALA A 35 -9.62 -17.07 -17.59
N ASP A 36 -8.55 -16.68 -18.29
CA ASP A 36 -7.99 -17.46 -19.40
C ASP A 36 -7.42 -18.80 -18.92
N VAL A 37 -6.73 -18.83 -17.78
CA VAL A 37 -6.26 -20.07 -17.15
C VAL A 37 -7.44 -20.97 -16.78
N ILE A 38 -8.48 -20.41 -16.16
CA ILE A 38 -9.70 -21.16 -15.81
C ILE A 38 -10.32 -21.79 -17.07
N ARG A 39 -10.57 -20.98 -18.10
CA ARG A 39 -11.17 -21.43 -19.37
C ARG A 39 -10.32 -22.49 -20.06
N ALA A 40 -9.00 -22.31 -20.11
CA ALA A 40 -8.09 -23.27 -20.73
C ALA A 40 -8.08 -24.62 -20.01
N ARG A 41 -8.04 -24.63 -18.68
CA ARG A 41 -8.06 -25.86 -17.88
C ARG A 41 -9.40 -26.57 -17.99
N MET A 42 -10.51 -25.83 -17.98
CA MET A 42 -11.85 -26.38 -18.20
C MET A 42 -12.01 -26.96 -19.60
N ALA A 43 -11.52 -26.28 -20.65
CA ALA A 43 -11.55 -26.77 -22.03
C ALA A 43 -10.73 -28.07 -22.21
N ALA A 44 -9.67 -28.23 -21.42
CA ALA A 44 -8.89 -29.47 -21.35
C ALA A 44 -9.54 -30.57 -20.47
N GLY A 45 -10.77 -30.37 -19.97
CA GLY A 45 -11.47 -31.31 -19.10
C GLY A 45 -10.91 -31.42 -17.68
N GLY A 46 -10.05 -30.47 -17.28
CA GLY A 46 -9.39 -30.44 -15.98
C GLY A 46 -10.00 -29.42 -15.01
N ARG A 47 -9.33 -29.26 -13.87
CA ARG A 47 -9.59 -28.21 -12.87
C ARG A 47 -8.48 -27.18 -12.96
N ALA A 48 -8.84 -25.91 -12.74
CA ALA A 48 -7.85 -24.85 -12.57
C ALA A 48 -7.42 -24.79 -11.10
N VAL A 49 -6.12 -24.79 -10.85
CA VAL A 49 -5.55 -24.68 -9.50
C VAL A 49 -4.92 -23.29 -9.33
N LEU A 50 -5.51 -22.47 -8.45
CA LEU A 50 -5.11 -21.08 -8.27
C LEU A 50 -4.50 -20.83 -6.89
N GLY A 51 -3.33 -20.22 -6.87
CA GLY A 51 -2.73 -19.65 -5.67
C GLY A 51 -3.21 -18.21 -5.46
N LEU A 52 -3.74 -17.87 -4.30
CA LEU A 52 -4.34 -16.55 -4.03
C LEU A 52 -3.67 -15.81 -2.86
N ALA A 53 -3.59 -14.49 -2.99
CA ALA A 53 -3.03 -13.58 -1.98
C ALA A 53 -4.11 -12.79 -1.24
N THR A 54 -3.81 -12.23 -0.08
CA THR A 54 -4.68 -11.31 0.65
C THR A 54 -4.14 -9.88 0.59
N GLY A 55 -4.74 -8.97 1.37
CA GLY A 55 -4.36 -7.56 1.43
C GLY A 55 -5.12 -6.68 0.44
N SER A 56 -4.81 -5.37 0.46
CA SER A 56 -5.54 -4.37 -0.31
C SER A 56 -5.30 -4.45 -1.83
N THR A 57 -4.07 -4.76 -2.26
CA THR A 57 -3.68 -4.81 -3.67
C THR A 57 -4.53 -5.77 -4.53
N PRO A 58 -4.79 -7.04 -4.14
CA PRO A 58 -5.58 -7.95 -4.97
C PRO A 58 -7.10 -7.67 -4.99
N ILE A 59 -7.63 -6.75 -4.18
CA ILE A 59 -9.08 -6.45 -4.13
C ILE A 59 -9.62 -6.04 -5.50
N GLY A 60 -8.86 -5.25 -6.27
CA GLY A 60 -9.25 -4.86 -7.63
C GLY A 60 -9.41 -6.05 -8.57
N VAL A 61 -8.53 -7.06 -8.44
CA VAL A 61 -8.61 -8.32 -9.20
C VAL A 61 -9.87 -9.10 -8.80
N TYR A 62 -10.14 -9.20 -7.50
CA TYR A 62 -11.31 -9.93 -6.98
C TYR A 62 -12.63 -9.32 -7.43
N ARG A 63 -12.75 -7.99 -7.38
CA ARG A 63 -13.92 -7.28 -7.91
C ARG A 63 -14.16 -7.58 -9.38
N GLU A 64 -13.10 -7.59 -10.20
CA GLU A 64 -13.24 -7.92 -11.62
C GLU A 64 -13.58 -9.39 -11.83
N LEU A 65 -13.00 -10.34 -11.08
CA LEU A 65 -13.37 -11.76 -11.19
C LEU A 65 -14.84 -11.99 -10.84
N ILE A 66 -15.37 -11.29 -9.83
CA ILE A 66 -16.79 -11.32 -9.49
C ILE A 66 -17.64 -10.75 -10.64
N ARG A 67 -17.19 -9.65 -11.27
CA ARG A 67 -17.86 -9.09 -12.44
C ARG A 67 -17.89 -10.09 -13.60
N LEU A 68 -16.75 -10.69 -13.94
CA LEU A 68 -16.61 -11.72 -14.98
C LEU A 68 -17.50 -12.95 -14.69
N HIS A 69 -17.66 -13.32 -13.43
CA HIS A 69 -18.58 -14.39 -13.04
C HIS A 69 -20.05 -14.01 -13.32
N ARG A 70 -20.47 -12.84 -12.84
CA ARG A 70 -21.87 -12.39 -12.90
C ARG A 70 -22.32 -11.98 -14.30
N GLU A 71 -21.44 -11.36 -15.07
CA GLU A 71 -21.77 -10.73 -16.36
C GLU A 71 -21.31 -11.56 -17.56
N ASP A 72 -20.14 -12.21 -17.46
CA ASP A 72 -19.50 -12.89 -18.60
C ASP A 72 -19.59 -14.43 -18.49
N GLY A 73 -20.25 -14.95 -17.44
CA GLY A 73 -20.50 -16.38 -17.23
C GLY A 73 -19.27 -17.20 -16.87
N LEU A 74 -18.21 -16.58 -16.32
CA LEU A 74 -17.03 -17.31 -15.85
C LEU A 74 -17.38 -18.18 -14.63
N SER A 75 -17.27 -19.52 -14.74
CA SER A 75 -17.58 -20.45 -13.64
C SER A 75 -16.33 -20.80 -12.81
N PHE A 76 -16.51 -20.87 -11.50
CA PHE A 76 -15.55 -21.29 -10.49
C PHE A 76 -15.89 -22.65 -9.86
N ALA A 77 -16.98 -23.30 -10.27
CA ALA A 77 -17.36 -24.64 -9.78
C ALA A 77 -16.25 -25.70 -9.94
N HIS A 78 -15.38 -25.55 -10.95
CA HIS A 78 -14.24 -26.44 -11.24
C HIS A 78 -12.87 -25.83 -10.88
N VAL A 79 -12.84 -24.82 -10.01
CA VAL A 79 -11.62 -24.19 -9.51
C VAL A 79 -11.27 -24.73 -8.13
N LEU A 80 -9.99 -24.97 -7.89
CA LEU A 80 -9.39 -25.29 -6.59
C LEU A 80 -8.44 -24.15 -6.21
N THR A 81 -8.54 -23.63 -4.98
CA THR A 81 -7.71 -22.50 -4.54
C THR A 81 -6.83 -22.87 -3.36
N PHE A 82 -5.64 -22.28 -3.31
CA PHE A 82 -4.71 -22.34 -2.19
C PHE A 82 -4.29 -20.91 -1.82
N ASN A 83 -4.61 -20.44 -0.63
CA ASN A 83 -4.11 -19.17 -0.12
C ASN A 83 -2.68 -19.29 0.41
N LEU A 84 -1.90 -18.21 0.28
CA LEU A 84 -0.50 -18.16 0.71
C LEU A 84 -0.33 -18.42 2.20
N ASP A 85 -1.18 -17.83 3.04
CA ASP A 85 -0.91 -17.70 4.46
C ASP A 85 -2.18 -17.54 5.31
N GLU A 86 -2.00 -17.66 6.62
CA GLU A 86 -2.95 -17.29 7.68
C GLU A 86 -2.16 -16.97 8.96
N TYR A 87 -2.61 -15.99 9.74
CA TYR A 87 -1.98 -15.64 11.02
C TYR A 87 -2.07 -16.78 12.04
N TYR A 88 -1.17 -16.77 13.04
CA TYR A 88 -1.17 -17.75 14.13
C TYR A 88 -0.89 -17.10 15.51
N PRO A 89 -1.67 -17.44 16.55
CA PRO A 89 -2.98 -18.08 16.46
C PRO A 89 -4.00 -17.13 15.81
N MET A 90 -4.97 -17.68 15.08
CA MET A 90 -6.04 -16.88 14.47
C MET A 90 -7.39 -17.60 14.51
N ASP A 91 -8.39 -16.94 15.08
CA ASP A 91 -9.77 -17.42 15.03
C ASP A 91 -10.35 -17.20 13.61
N PRO A 92 -10.95 -18.23 12.97
CA PRO A 92 -11.47 -18.12 11.60
C PRO A 92 -12.61 -17.09 11.40
N GLY A 93 -13.29 -16.68 12.46
CA GLY A 93 -14.34 -15.66 12.47
C GLY A 93 -13.82 -14.26 12.83
N SER A 94 -12.56 -14.13 13.25
CA SER A 94 -11.90 -12.85 13.50
C SER A 94 -11.96 -11.95 12.27
N LEU A 95 -12.16 -10.64 12.49
CA LEU A 95 -12.07 -9.61 11.44
C LEU A 95 -10.72 -9.63 10.71
N HIS A 96 -9.66 -10.05 11.39
CA HIS A 96 -8.30 -10.07 10.87
C HIS A 96 -7.90 -11.42 10.22
N SER A 97 -8.79 -12.41 10.19
CA SER A 97 -8.50 -13.71 9.58
C SER A 97 -8.51 -13.58 8.06
N TYR A 98 -7.48 -14.15 7.41
CA TYR A 98 -7.42 -14.25 5.96
C TYR A 98 -8.49 -15.17 5.40
N LYS A 99 -8.94 -16.17 6.16
CA LYS A 99 -10.15 -16.91 5.80
C LYS A 99 -11.36 -16.00 5.71
N ARG A 100 -11.64 -15.19 6.73
CA ARG A 100 -12.77 -14.25 6.69
C ARG A 100 -12.64 -13.26 5.53
N PHE A 101 -11.46 -12.66 5.38
CA PHE A 101 -11.14 -11.74 4.29
C PHE A 101 -11.50 -12.34 2.92
N MET A 102 -11.06 -13.57 2.63
CA MET A 102 -11.31 -14.19 1.33
C MET A 102 -12.77 -14.53 1.08
N TRP A 103 -13.51 -14.93 2.13
CA TRP A 103 -14.94 -15.19 2.00
C TRP A 103 -15.74 -13.92 1.74
N GLU A 104 -15.41 -12.81 2.40
CA GLU A 104 -16.09 -11.52 2.21
C GLU A 104 -15.74 -10.89 0.85
N ASN A 105 -14.47 -10.91 0.46
CA ASN A 105 -13.98 -10.20 -0.72
C ASN A 105 -14.07 -10.99 -2.03
N LEU A 106 -14.24 -12.32 -1.97
CA LEU A 106 -14.24 -13.17 -3.17
C LEU A 106 -15.25 -14.31 -3.08
N PHE A 107 -15.02 -15.30 -2.22
CA PHE A 107 -15.65 -16.63 -2.38
C PHE A 107 -17.16 -16.63 -2.20
N SER A 108 -17.72 -15.79 -1.32
CA SER A 108 -19.18 -15.71 -1.13
C SER A 108 -19.93 -15.13 -2.34
N GLN A 109 -19.21 -14.60 -3.32
CA GLN A 109 -19.76 -13.94 -4.50
C GLN A 109 -19.57 -14.76 -5.79
N LEU A 110 -19.03 -15.99 -5.68
CA LEU A 110 -18.74 -16.91 -6.79
C LEU A 110 -19.48 -18.24 -6.61
N ASP A 111 -19.56 -19.04 -7.67
CA ASP A 111 -20.06 -20.43 -7.67
C ASP A 111 -19.00 -21.46 -7.23
N ILE A 112 -17.93 -21.04 -6.55
CA ILE A 112 -16.88 -21.93 -6.07
C ILE A 112 -17.40 -22.86 -4.97
N LEU A 113 -17.06 -24.15 -5.04
CA LEU A 113 -17.42 -25.10 -4.00
C LEU A 113 -16.56 -24.83 -2.74
N PRO A 114 -17.15 -24.70 -1.54
CA PRO A 114 -16.37 -24.50 -0.30
C PRO A 114 -15.32 -25.59 -0.07
N ALA A 115 -15.62 -26.84 -0.47
CA ALA A 115 -14.71 -27.96 -0.42
C ALA A 115 -13.52 -27.89 -1.40
N ASN A 116 -13.46 -26.85 -2.24
CA ASN A 116 -12.34 -26.56 -3.14
C ASN A 116 -11.53 -25.31 -2.69
N VAL A 117 -11.84 -24.74 -1.53
CA VAL A 117 -11.07 -23.64 -0.97
C VAL A 117 -10.08 -24.19 0.06
N ARG A 118 -8.79 -23.86 -0.07
CA ARG A 118 -7.74 -24.20 0.90
C ARG A 118 -7.07 -22.93 1.42
N ILE A 119 -7.04 -22.82 2.74
CA ILE A 119 -6.41 -21.72 3.47
C ILE A 119 -5.69 -22.38 4.66
N PRO A 120 -4.43 -21.99 4.98
CA PRO A 120 -3.73 -22.54 6.13
C PRO A 120 -4.54 -22.37 7.43
N ARG A 121 -4.47 -23.36 8.32
CA ARG A 121 -5.27 -23.39 9.55
C ARG A 121 -4.53 -22.78 10.74
N GLY A 122 -4.70 -21.46 10.93
CA GLY A 122 -4.16 -20.70 12.05
C GLY A 122 -4.83 -20.96 13.41
N ASP A 123 -5.89 -21.77 13.44
CA ASP A 123 -6.70 -22.06 14.62
C ASP A 123 -6.36 -23.40 15.30
N LEU A 124 -5.43 -24.16 14.72
CA LEU A 124 -5.02 -25.46 15.26
C LEU A 124 -4.07 -25.31 16.46
N PRO A 125 -4.05 -26.28 17.39
CA PRO A 125 -3.00 -26.39 18.41
C PRO A 125 -1.60 -26.46 17.79
N ARG A 126 -0.60 -25.89 18.48
CA ARG A 126 0.79 -25.79 17.97
C ARG A 126 1.40 -27.13 17.55
N ASP A 127 1.11 -28.20 18.28
CA ASP A 127 1.59 -29.56 18.05
C ASP A 127 1.01 -30.20 16.77
N GLN A 128 -0.05 -29.61 16.19
CA GLN A 128 -0.66 -30.07 14.95
C GLN A 128 -0.20 -29.28 13.71
N LEU A 129 0.50 -28.16 13.89
CA LEU A 129 0.87 -27.26 12.79
C LEU A 129 1.82 -27.92 11.78
N GLU A 130 2.78 -28.72 12.24
CA GLU A 130 3.70 -29.43 11.34
C GLU A 130 2.95 -30.45 10.46
N GLN A 131 1.94 -31.12 11.02
CA GLN A 131 1.09 -32.03 10.25
C GLN A 131 0.25 -31.24 9.25
N GLU A 132 -0.30 -30.09 9.65
CA GLU A 132 -1.08 -29.22 8.78
C GLU A 132 -0.25 -28.73 7.58
N THR A 133 0.97 -28.24 7.79
CA THR A 133 1.81 -27.74 6.69
C THR A 133 2.19 -28.84 5.70
N ARG A 134 2.50 -30.05 6.20
CA ARG A 134 2.75 -31.23 5.36
C ARG A 134 1.49 -31.65 4.60
N ARG A 135 0.31 -31.58 5.22
CA ARG A 135 -0.98 -31.84 4.56
C ARG A 135 -1.21 -30.85 3.42
N TYR A 136 -0.98 -29.57 3.67
CA TYR A 136 -1.16 -28.50 2.70
C TYR A 136 -0.29 -28.71 1.45
N GLU A 137 1.01 -29.01 1.64
CA GLU A 137 1.94 -29.36 0.56
C GLU A 137 1.51 -30.62 -0.21
N ALA A 138 1.00 -31.63 0.49
CA ALA A 138 0.53 -32.86 -0.14
C ALA A 138 -0.73 -32.62 -0.98
N GLU A 139 -1.63 -31.75 -0.54
CA GLU A 139 -2.83 -31.36 -1.28
C GLU A 139 -2.50 -30.58 -2.55
N ILE A 140 -1.51 -29.67 -2.50
CA ILE A 140 -1.01 -28.97 -3.70
C ILE A 140 -0.46 -29.97 -4.71
N ARG A 141 0.36 -30.93 -4.28
CA ARG A 141 0.89 -31.99 -5.14
C ARG A 141 -0.20 -32.90 -5.70
N ALA A 142 -1.18 -33.29 -4.89
CA ALA A 142 -2.31 -34.11 -5.31
C ALA A 142 -3.21 -33.39 -6.34
N ALA A 143 -3.25 -32.06 -6.30
CA ALA A 143 -3.93 -31.24 -7.30
C ALA A 143 -3.18 -31.13 -8.64
N GLY A 144 -1.93 -31.61 -8.72
CA GLY A 144 -1.09 -31.51 -9.91
C GLY A 144 -0.27 -30.22 -9.99
N GLY A 145 -0.07 -29.55 -8.87
CA GLY A 145 0.61 -28.26 -8.75
C GLY A 145 -0.32 -27.06 -8.97
N ILE A 146 0.19 -25.86 -8.70
CA ILE A 146 -0.55 -24.61 -8.88
C ILE A 146 -0.40 -24.16 -10.35
N ASP A 147 -1.52 -23.95 -11.05
CA ASP A 147 -1.50 -23.48 -12.44
C ASP A 147 -1.13 -22.00 -12.54
N LEU A 148 -1.62 -21.18 -11.60
CA LEU A 148 -1.29 -19.75 -11.52
C LEU A 148 -1.25 -19.31 -10.06
N GLN A 149 -0.15 -18.68 -9.64
CA GLN A 149 0.01 -18.10 -8.31
C GLN A 149 -0.05 -16.58 -8.38
N LEU A 150 -1.04 -15.99 -7.72
CA LEU A 150 -1.15 -14.55 -7.49
C LEU A 150 -0.38 -14.18 -6.22
N LEU A 151 0.47 -13.17 -6.30
CA LEU A 151 1.28 -12.66 -5.20
C LEU A 151 1.10 -11.14 -5.06
N GLY A 152 1.31 -10.65 -3.84
CA GLY A 152 1.70 -9.27 -3.59
C GLY A 152 3.16 -9.20 -3.11
N ILE A 153 3.73 -8.00 -3.08
CA ILE A 153 5.07 -7.75 -2.52
C ILE A 153 4.99 -6.85 -1.29
N GLY A 154 5.60 -7.29 -0.18
CA GLY A 154 5.80 -6.50 1.04
C GLY A 154 6.76 -5.33 0.85
N ARG A 155 6.79 -4.36 1.77
CA ARG A 155 7.81 -3.29 1.72
C ARG A 155 9.25 -3.81 1.89
N THR A 156 9.41 -4.91 2.62
CA THR A 156 10.67 -5.63 2.79
C THR A 156 10.98 -6.57 1.62
N GLY A 157 10.02 -6.75 0.70
CA GLY A 157 10.15 -7.65 -0.44
C GLY A 157 9.81 -9.10 -0.13
N HIS A 158 9.14 -9.33 1.01
CA HIS A 158 8.49 -10.61 1.29
C HIS A 158 7.39 -10.93 0.26
N ILE A 159 7.18 -12.22 0.03
CA ILE A 159 6.03 -12.79 -0.71
C ILE A 159 5.34 -13.81 0.20
N GLY A 160 4.04 -13.66 0.41
CA GLY A 160 3.38 -14.22 1.60
C GLY A 160 4.08 -13.72 2.88
N PHE A 161 4.27 -14.58 3.89
CA PHE A 161 5.13 -14.24 5.05
C PHE A 161 6.55 -14.81 4.94
N ASN A 162 7.10 -14.91 3.73
CA ASN A 162 8.52 -15.21 3.55
C ASN A 162 9.36 -13.96 3.81
N GLU A 163 9.59 -13.70 5.10
CA GLU A 163 10.36 -12.57 5.64
C GLU A 163 11.84 -12.59 5.21
N PRO A 164 12.58 -11.47 5.35
CA PRO A 164 14.02 -11.42 5.13
C PRO A 164 14.76 -12.58 5.83
N GLY A 165 15.66 -13.23 5.10
CA GLY A 165 16.37 -14.44 5.55
C GLY A 165 15.66 -15.76 5.22
N SER A 166 14.46 -15.72 4.63
CA SER A 166 13.78 -16.93 4.13
C SER A 166 14.56 -17.57 2.97
N GLY A 167 14.89 -18.85 3.09
CA GLY A 167 15.62 -19.59 2.05
C GLY A 167 14.78 -19.92 0.81
N ALA A 168 15.43 -19.99 -0.36
CA ALA A 168 14.80 -20.39 -1.63
C ALA A 168 14.14 -21.77 -1.57
N GLU A 169 14.73 -22.71 -0.84
CA GLU A 169 14.23 -24.08 -0.68
C GLU A 169 13.14 -24.23 0.40
N SER A 170 12.68 -23.11 0.97
CA SER A 170 11.71 -23.14 2.05
C SER A 170 10.35 -23.68 1.58
N ARG A 171 9.74 -24.50 2.43
CA ARG A 171 8.40 -25.08 2.25
C ARG A 171 7.39 -24.42 3.17
N THR A 172 6.13 -24.82 3.05
CA THR A 172 5.05 -24.36 3.92
C THR A 172 5.42 -24.59 5.38
N ARG A 173 5.40 -23.54 6.19
CA ARG A 173 5.89 -23.57 7.58
C ARG A 173 5.23 -22.49 8.43
N LEU A 174 5.41 -22.64 9.74
CA LEU A 174 5.21 -21.56 10.70
C LEU A 174 6.42 -20.61 10.65
N VAL A 175 6.17 -19.32 10.60
CA VAL A 175 7.20 -18.27 10.62
C VAL A 175 6.91 -17.26 11.72
N THR A 176 7.96 -16.64 12.23
CA THR A 176 7.87 -15.44 13.06
C THR A 176 7.84 -14.22 12.15
N LEU A 177 6.89 -13.31 12.37
CA LEU A 177 6.74 -12.11 11.56
C LEU A 177 7.79 -11.05 11.90
N ASP A 178 8.30 -10.39 10.87
CA ASP A 178 9.24 -9.27 11.04
C ASP A 178 8.54 -8.05 11.65
N LEU A 179 9.30 -7.21 12.35
CA LEU A 179 8.79 -5.99 12.95
C LEU A 179 8.17 -5.04 11.90
N VAL A 180 8.77 -4.93 10.71
CA VAL A 180 8.24 -4.09 9.63
C VAL A 180 6.91 -4.64 9.13
N THR A 181 6.78 -5.96 8.97
CA THR A 181 5.50 -6.59 8.58
C THR A 181 4.42 -6.35 9.61
N ARG A 182 4.75 -6.46 10.91
CA ARG A 182 3.81 -6.14 11.99
C ARG A 182 3.43 -4.65 12.00
N THR A 183 4.39 -3.76 11.71
CA THR A 183 4.14 -2.32 11.61
C THR A 183 3.21 -2.00 10.44
N ASP A 184 3.43 -2.62 9.28
CA ASP A 184 2.60 -2.41 8.09
C ASP A 184 1.17 -2.94 8.29
N ALA A 185 0.99 -4.03 9.07
CA ALA A 185 -0.33 -4.57 9.42
C ALA A 185 -1.00 -3.87 10.61
N ALA A 186 -0.28 -3.04 11.38
CA ALA A 186 -0.76 -2.49 12.64
C ALA A 186 -2.08 -1.71 12.51
N ALA A 187 -2.24 -0.97 11.41
CA ALA A 187 -3.48 -0.22 11.15
C ALA A 187 -4.70 -1.16 11.06
N ASP A 188 -4.56 -2.30 10.38
CA ASP A 188 -5.61 -3.30 10.22
C ASP A 188 -5.93 -4.01 11.54
N PHE A 189 -4.98 -4.05 12.48
CA PHE A 189 -5.11 -4.67 13.81
C PHE A 189 -5.37 -3.68 14.94
N PHE A 190 -5.63 -2.41 14.64
CA PHE A 190 -5.87 -1.35 15.63
C PHE A 190 -4.70 -1.17 16.64
N GLY A 191 -3.47 -1.43 16.19
CA GLY A 191 -2.26 -1.38 17.00
C GLY A 191 -1.28 -2.49 16.67
N GLU A 192 0.02 -2.21 16.71
CA GLU A 192 1.08 -3.19 16.41
C GLU A 192 1.07 -4.32 17.45
N GLU A 193 0.78 -3.99 18.71
CA GLU A 193 0.68 -4.92 19.83
C GLU A 193 -0.38 -6.01 19.63
N ASN A 194 -1.37 -5.75 18.77
CA ASN A 194 -2.47 -6.67 18.48
C ASN A 194 -2.15 -7.58 17.29
N VAL A 195 -1.11 -7.28 16.52
CA VAL A 195 -0.70 -8.10 15.37
C VAL A 195 -0.06 -9.39 15.89
N PRO A 196 -0.54 -10.58 15.47
CA PRO A 196 0.06 -11.86 15.81
C PRO A 196 1.56 -11.88 15.50
N ARG A 197 2.32 -12.63 16.29
CA ARG A 197 3.78 -12.71 16.13
C ARG A 197 4.21 -13.76 15.13
N GLU A 198 3.32 -14.68 14.78
CA GLU A 198 3.61 -15.81 13.90
C GLU A 198 2.51 -15.95 12.86
N ALA A 199 2.82 -16.63 11.77
CA ALA A 199 1.88 -16.99 10.72
C ALA A 199 2.29 -18.31 10.06
N LEU A 200 1.31 -19.02 9.51
CA LEU A 200 1.56 -20.09 8.55
C LEU A 200 1.69 -19.46 7.16
N THR A 201 2.67 -19.88 6.39
CA THR A 201 2.87 -19.39 5.01
C THR A 201 3.38 -20.50 4.10
N MET A 202 2.97 -20.49 2.84
CA MET A 202 3.65 -21.20 1.76
C MET A 202 5.11 -20.75 1.69
N GLY A 203 6.02 -21.69 1.46
CA GLY A 203 7.43 -21.38 1.32
C GLY A 203 7.79 -20.89 -0.08
N VAL A 204 9.01 -20.35 -0.22
CA VAL A 204 9.50 -19.84 -1.50
C VAL A 204 9.55 -20.95 -2.56
N ALA A 205 10.01 -22.15 -2.21
CA ALA A 205 10.05 -23.28 -3.15
C ALA A 205 8.64 -23.69 -3.59
N THR A 206 7.69 -23.69 -2.66
CA THR A 206 6.28 -24.00 -2.95
C THR A 206 5.68 -23.00 -3.94
N ILE A 207 6.02 -21.71 -3.80
CA ILE A 207 5.59 -20.65 -4.72
C ILE A 207 6.25 -20.82 -6.10
N LEU A 208 7.56 -21.11 -6.14
CA LEU A 208 8.32 -21.29 -7.38
C LEU A 208 7.91 -22.55 -8.17
N GLU A 209 7.19 -23.49 -7.56
CA GLU A 209 6.64 -24.67 -8.23
C GLU A 209 5.34 -24.40 -9.01
N ALA A 210 4.76 -23.19 -8.89
CA ALA A 210 3.63 -22.80 -9.72
C ALA A 210 4.03 -22.77 -11.21
N ARG A 211 3.08 -22.98 -12.13
CA ARG A 211 3.37 -22.92 -13.58
C ARG A 211 3.52 -21.48 -14.07
N GLU A 212 2.86 -20.54 -13.42
CA GLU A 212 2.85 -19.12 -13.74
C GLU A 212 2.70 -18.32 -12.44
N ILE A 213 3.42 -17.20 -12.34
CA ILE A 213 3.39 -16.31 -11.19
C ILE A 213 3.06 -14.89 -11.64
N LEU A 214 1.98 -14.34 -11.10
CA LEU A 214 1.62 -12.93 -11.28
C LEU A 214 1.85 -12.20 -9.95
N ILE A 215 2.66 -11.15 -9.95
CA ILE A 215 2.94 -10.38 -8.73
C ILE A 215 2.50 -8.93 -8.89
N LEU A 216 1.76 -8.44 -7.91
CA LEU A 216 1.16 -7.10 -7.93
C LEU A 216 1.90 -6.16 -6.98
N ALA A 217 2.14 -4.93 -7.43
CA ALA A 217 2.61 -3.85 -6.57
C ALA A 217 2.01 -2.51 -6.99
N THR A 218 1.44 -1.77 -6.03
CA THR A 218 0.81 -0.47 -6.27
C THR A 218 1.30 0.56 -5.26
N GLY A 219 1.53 1.79 -5.72
CA GLY A 219 1.94 2.92 -4.90
C GLY A 219 3.45 3.11 -4.78
N GLU A 220 3.85 4.38 -4.61
CA GLU A 220 5.25 4.82 -4.59
C GLU A 220 6.07 4.16 -3.47
N HIS A 221 5.44 3.84 -2.33
CA HIS A 221 6.07 3.16 -1.20
C HIS A 221 6.60 1.74 -1.54
N LYS A 222 6.20 1.17 -2.69
CA LYS A 222 6.73 -0.10 -3.21
C LYS A 222 7.84 0.08 -4.25
N ALA A 223 8.09 1.29 -4.74
CA ALA A 223 8.97 1.51 -5.88
C ALA A 223 10.39 0.99 -5.67
N GLY A 224 11.00 1.32 -4.52
CA GLY A 224 12.36 0.88 -4.21
C GLY A 224 12.50 -0.64 -4.14
N ILE A 225 11.51 -1.34 -3.57
CA ILE A 225 11.58 -2.80 -3.44
C ILE A 225 11.26 -3.52 -4.74
N VAL A 226 10.35 -2.98 -5.55
CA VAL A 226 10.08 -3.46 -6.92
C VAL A 226 11.33 -3.37 -7.77
N HIS A 227 12.03 -2.22 -7.74
CA HIS A 227 13.31 -2.08 -8.45
C HIS A 227 14.33 -3.13 -8.01
N ARG A 228 14.50 -3.37 -6.71
CA ARG A 228 15.42 -4.42 -6.22
C ARG A 228 14.99 -5.82 -6.65
N ALA A 229 13.69 -6.13 -6.61
CA ALA A 229 13.18 -7.44 -7.01
C ALA A 229 13.30 -7.72 -8.51
N VAL A 230 13.10 -6.69 -9.35
CA VAL A 230 13.06 -6.81 -10.81
C VAL A 230 14.45 -6.64 -11.44
N GLU A 231 15.25 -5.68 -10.99
CA GLU A 231 16.53 -5.31 -11.64
C GLU A 231 17.76 -5.73 -10.83
N GLY A 232 17.62 -5.93 -9.51
CA GLY A 232 18.70 -6.28 -8.60
C GLY A 232 19.18 -7.73 -8.72
N ASP A 233 20.28 -8.04 -8.05
CA ASP A 233 20.74 -9.43 -7.87
C ASP A 233 19.82 -10.21 -6.93
N VAL A 234 19.87 -11.54 -7.03
CA VAL A 234 19.17 -12.42 -6.08
C VAL A 234 19.74 -12.22 -4.67
N ASP A 235 18.86 -11.91 -3.73
CA ASP A 235 19.18 -11.49 -2.36
C ASP A 235 18.30 -12.27 -1.37
N HIS A 236 18.93 -12.98 -0.43
CA HIS A 236 18.23 -13.76 0.60
C HIS A 236 17.44 -12.89 1.58
N GLU A 237 17.75 -11.60 1.68
CA GLU A 237 16.97 -10.63 2.45
C GLU A 237 15.71 -10.17 1.69
N ILE A 238 15.58 -10.50 0.41
CA ILE A 238 14.40 -10.17 -0.41
C ILE A 238 13.87 -11.41 -1.12
N ALA A 239 12.89 -12.07 -0.51
CA ALA A 239 12.29 -13.29 -1.06
C ALA A 239 11.75 -13.10 -2.49
N ALA A 240 11.22 -11.92 -2.84
CA ALA A 240 10.74 -11.62 -4.18
C ALA A 240 11.84 -11.72 -5.27
N THR A 241 13.13 -11.59 -4.94
CA THR A 241 14.21 -11.75 -5.92
C THR A 241 14.39 -13.20 -6.38
N PHE A 242 13.97 -14.20 -5.59
CA PHE A 242 13.99 -15.60 -6.03
C PHE A 242 13.04 -15.84 -7.21
N LEU A 243 12.03 -15.00 -7.41
CA LEU A 243 11.12 -15.09 -8.54
C LEU A 243 11.81 -14.85 -9.90
N GLN A 244 13.01 -14.26 -9.90
CA GLN A 244 13.86 -14.13 -11.10
C GLN A 244 14.29 -15.48 -11.67
N GLN A 245 14.27 -16.54 -10.85
CA GLN A 245 14.66 -17.89 -11.24
C GLN A 245 13.50 -18.67 -11.87
N HIS A 246 12.26 -18.15 -11.76
CA HIS A 246 11.09 -18.81 -12.29
C HIS A 246 10.81 -18.37 -13.75
N PRO A 247 10.59 -19.32 -14.68
CA PRO A 247 10.54 -19.03 -16.12
C PRO A 247 9.30 -18.25 -16.57
N ALA A 248 8.25 -18.18 -15.74
CA ALA A 248 6.96 -17.56 -16.08
C ALA A 248 6.46 -16.64 -14.97
N THR A 249 7.30 -15.73 -14.51
CA THR A 249 6.92 -14.66 -13.57
C THR A 249 6.67 -13.37 -14.32
N THR A 250 5.64 -12.60 -13.93
CA THR A 250 5.43 -11.24 -14.44
C THR A 250 4.99 -10.29 -13.33
N PHE A 251 5.65 -9.14 -13.24
CA PHE A 251 5.23 -8.03 -12.39
C PHE A 251 4.15 -7.21 -13.07
N TYR A 252 3.07 -6.93 -12.34
CA TYR A 252 2.02 -6.01 -12.75
C TYR A 252 2.01 -4.87 -11.74
N ILE A 253 2.37 -3.67 -12.19
CA ILE A 253 2.58 -2.53 -11.32
C ILE A 253 1.94 -1.26 -11.86
N ASP A 254 1.60 -0.33 -10.97
CA ASP A 254 1.20 1.01 -11.36
C ASP A 254 2.42 1.92 -11.59
N ARG A 255 2.22 3.07 -12.26
CA ARG A 255 3.31 4.04 -12.46
C ARG A 255 4.03 4.45 -11.16
N PRO A 256 3.33 4.74 -10.04
CA PRO A 256 4.00 5.02 -8.76
C PRO A 256 4.94 3.90 -8.31
N ALA A 257 4.54 2.62 -8.35
CA ALA A 257 5.40 1.49 -7.99
C ALA A 257 6.51 1.25 -9.03
N ALA A 258 6.36 1.73 -10.26
CA ALA A 258 7.41 1.69 -11.28
C ALA A 258 8.44 2.81 -11.14
N ALA A 259 8.20 3.84 -10.30
CA ALA A 259 8.95 5.09 -10.31
C ALA A 259 10.48 4.96 -10.09
N ALA A 260 10.93 3.86 -9.48
CA ALA A 260 12.34 3.58 -9.24
C ALA A 260 12.98 2.66 -10.30
N LEU A 261 12.20 2.04 -11.20
CA LEU A 261 12.74 1.24 -12.31
C LEU A 261 13.64 2.09 -13.19
N THR A 262 14.72 1.52 -13.71
CA THR A 262 15.71 2.28 -14.48
C THR A 262 15.07 2.95 -15.70
N ARG A 263 14.13 2.28 -16.39
CA ARG A 263 13.41 2.85 -17.54
C ARG A 263 12.51 4.04 -17.18
N GLU A 264 12.03 4.12 -15.93
CA GLU A 264 11.19 5.23 -15.48
C GLU A 264 12.01 6.35 -14.85
N ALA A 265 12.92 6.00 -13.94
CA ALA A 265 13.73 6.94 -13.16
C ALA A 265 14.84 7.58 -14.00
N THR A 266 15.56 6.76 -14.78
CA THR A 266 16.78 7.14 -15.49
C THR A 266 16.86 6.56 -16.91
N PRO A 267 15.83 6.77 -17.77
CA PRO A 267 15.75 6.16 -19.11
C PRO A 267 16.95 6.46 -20.01
N TRP A 268 17.65 7.58 -19.77
CA TRP A 268 18.87 7.95 -20.49
C TRP A 268 20.06 6.99 -20.27
N LEU A 269 20.00 6.13 -19.25
CA LEU A 269 21.01 5.09 -19.03
C LEU A 269 20.82 3.89 -19.97
N LEU A 270 19.59 3.65 -20.42
CA LEU A 270 19.23 2.54 -21.31
C LEU A 270 19.46 2.89 -22.79
N GLY A 271 19.32 4.16 -23.17
CA GLY A 271 19.50 4.57 -24.55
C GLY A 271 19.20 6.05 -24.80
N ALA A 272 19.02 6.39 -26.07
CA ALA A 272 18.61 7.73 -26.47
C ALA A 272 17.18 8.02 -26.01
N VAL A 273 16.96 9.22 -25.47
CA VAL A 273 15.66 9.68 -24.98
C VAL A 273 15.27 11.00 -25.63
N GLU A 274 13.97 11.24 -25.72
CA GLU A 274 13.46 12.57 -26.03
C GLU A 274 13.56 13.45 -24.77
N TRP A 275 14.45 14.44 -24.81
CA TRP A 275 14.64 15.36 -23.69
C TRP A 275 13.50 16.38 -23.59
N THR A 276 12.57 16.13 -22.67
CA THR A 276 11.58 17.11 -22.20
C THR A 276 12.17 18.00 -21.10
N PRO A 277 11.66 19.22 -20.86
CA PRO A 277 12.15 20.08 -19.78
C PRO A 277 12.17 19.40 -18.39
N GLN A 278 11.17 18.58 -18.11
CA GLN A 278 11.05 17.82 -16.87
C GLN A 278 12.13 16.74 -16.78
N LEU A 279 12.38 16.02 -17.87
CA LEU A 279 13.41 14.98 -17.93
C LEU A 279 14.81 15.56 -17.77
N VAL A 280 15.06 16.74 -18.35
CA VAL A 280 16.32 17.48 -18.19
C VAL A 280 16.57 17.84 -16.73
N VAL A 281 15.57 18.43 -16.05
CA VAL A 281 15.69 18.75 -14.62
C VAL A 281 15.96 17.49 -13.81
N ARG A 282 15.22 16.40 -14.08
CA ARG A 282 15.38 15.13 -13.38
C ARG A 282 16.79 14.54 -13.55
N ALA A 283 17.32 14.51 -14.76
CA ALA A 283 18.65 13.97 -15.05
C ALA A 283 19.77 14.76 -14.38
N VAL A 284 19.69 16.09 -14.38
CA VAL A 284 20.71 16.95 -13.74
C VAL A 284 20.62 16.89 -12.21
N VAL A 285 19.42 16.80 -11.64
CA VAL A 285 19.24 16.58 -10.18
C VAL A 285 19.79 15.21 -9.78
N TRP A 286 19.48 14.16 -10.54
CA TRP A 286 20.03 12.84 -10.32
C TRP A 286 21.57 12.86 -10.39
N LEU A 287 22.15 13.49 -11.41
CA LEU A 287 23.61 13.63 -11.54
C LEU A 287 24.23 14.39 -10.35
N SER A 288 23.57 15.46 -9.90
CA SER A 288 23.96 16.24 -8.72
C SER A 288 24.05 15.37 -7.47
N GLN A 289 23.08 14.48 -7.27
CA GLN A 289 23.06 13.54 -6.15
C GLN A 289 24.14 12.45 -6.29
N GLN A 290 24.30 11.85 -7.47
CA GLN A 290 25.32 10.82 -7.72
C GLN A 290 26.74 11.36 -7.53
N ALA A 291 27.01 12.57 -8.01
CA ALA A 291 28.33 13.20 -7.89
C ALA A 291 28.58 13.83 -6.51
N GLY A 292 27.56 13.93 -5.64
CA GLY A 292 27.64 14.64 -4.35
C GLY A 292 27.96 16.13 -4.51
N LYS A 293 27.55 16.76 -5.62
CA LYS A 293 27.87 18.14 -5.99
C LYS A 293 26.60 18.94 -6.19
N ALA A 294 26.58 20.21 -5.77
CA ALA A 294 25.49 21.12 -6.13
C ALA A 294 25.37 21.26 -7.66
N VAL A 295 24.15 21.43 -8.18
CA VAL A 295 23.86 21.55 -9.63
C VAL A 295 24.80 22.51 -10.35
N LEU A 296 25.05 23.70 -9.78
CA LEU A 296 25.93 24.71 -10.39
C LEU A 296 27.42 24.32 -10.43
N LYS A 297 27.84 23.29 -9.69
CA LYS A 297 29.21 22.78 -9.62
C LYS A 297 29.45 21.55 -10.50
N LEU A 298 28.45 21.08 -11.24
CA LEU A 298 28.60 19.96 -12.16
C LEU A 298 29.46 20.34 -13.37
N THR A 299 30.42 19.48 -13.68
CA THR A 299 31.43 19.70 -14.73
C THR A 299 31.17 18.81 -15.95
N GLN A 300 31.84 19.10 -17.07
CA GLN A 300 31.80 18.25 -18.27
C GLN A 300 32.13 16.79 -17.97
N ARG A 301 33.10 16.55 -17.07
CA ARG A 301 33.51 15.21 -16.66
C ARG A 301 32.39 14.47 -15.95
N ASP A 302 31.66 15.14 -15.05
CA ASP A 302 30.55 14.53 -14.32
C ASP A 302 29.46 14.03 -15.29
N TYR A 303 29.07 14.88 -16.25
CA TYR A 303 28.11 14.50 -17.30
C TYR A 303 28.61 13.34 -18.16
N ALA A 304 29.89 13.31 -18.52
CA ALA A 304 30.46 12.27 -19.35
C ALA A 304 30.52 10.90 -18.66
N GLU A 305 30.98 10.87 -17.41
CA GLU A 305 31.08 9.64 -16.60
C GLU A 305 29.69 8.99 -16.35
N HIS A 306 28.62 9.78 -16.40
CA HIS A 306 27.25 9.33 -16.18
C HIS A 306 26.38 9.27 -17.45
N ARG A 307 26.99 9.16 -18.63
CA ARG A 307 26.30 9.00 -19.93
C ARG A 307 25.35 10.14 -20.33
N LEU A 308 25.59 11.35 -19.84
CA LEU A 308 24.78 12.54 -20.13
C LEU A 308 25.48 13.53 -21.10
N SER A 309 26.54 13.11 -21.80
CA SER A 309 27.23 13.94 -22.79
C SER A 309 26.31 14.48 -23.89
N SER A 310 25.32 13.68 -24.33
CA SER A 310 24.34 14.07 -25.35
C SER A 310 23.45 15.22 -24.87
N LEU A 311 23.10 15.23 -23.58
CA LEU A 311 22.33 16.30 -22.98
C LEU A 311 23.13 17.61 -22.97
N VAL A 312 24.42 17.54 -22.60
CA VAL A 312 25.29 18.73 -22.63
C VAL A 312 25.45 19.27 -24.06
N ALA A 313 25.65 18.39 -25.03
CA ALA A 313 25.79 18.80 -26.44
C ALA A 313 24.56 19.58 -26.95
N ARG A 314 23.34 19.19 -26.53
CA ARG A 314 22.09 19.89 -26.87
C ARG A 314 22.01 21.31 -26.28
N HIS A 315 22.62 21.53 -25.11
CA HIS A 315 22.60 22.82 -24.40
C HIS A 315 23.90 23.61 -24.54
N GLY A 316 24.87 23.12 -25.31
CA GLY A 316 26.14 23.77 -25.64
C GLY A 316 27.22 23.69 -24.56
N SER A 317 26.88 23.82 -23.27
CA SER A 317 27.85 23.70 -22.17
C SER A 317 27.20 23.24 -20.86
N PRO A 318 27.98 22.65 -19.93
CA PRO A 318 27.50 22.35 -18.58
C PRO A 318 26.98 23.60 -17.86
N GLY A 319 27.63 24.75 -18.02
CA GLY A 319 27.22 25.99 -17.36
C GLY A 319 25.81 26.46 -17.78
N ALA A 320 25.52 26.42 -19.09
CA ALA A 320 24.20 26.78 -19.60
C ALA A 320 23.10 25.83 -19.09
N LEU A 321 23.39 24.52 -19.09
CA LEU A 321 22.47 23.49 -18.60
C LEU A 321 22.24 23.58 -17.09
N ASN A 322 23.30 23.70 -16.30
CA ASN A 322 23.24 23.85 -14.85
C ASN A 322 22.43 25.09 -14.47
N GLY A 323 22.65 26.21 -15.15
CA GLY A 323 21.92 27.47 -14.92
C GLY A 323 20.43 27.32 -15.24
N LEU A 324 20.08 26.66 -16.35
CA LEU A 324 18.70 26.38 -16.71
C LEU A 324 17.99 25.56 -15.63
N VAL A 325 18.61 24.46 -15.18
CA VAL A 325 18.02 23.59 -14.15
C VAL A 325 17.95 24.28 -12.79
N PHE A 326 18.99 25.02 -12.39
CA PHE A 326 19.00 25.79 -11.16
C PHE A 326 17.84 26.80 -11.12
N ASN A 327 17.64 27.55 -12.21
CA ASN A 327 16.53 28.50 -12.31
C ASN A 327 15.17 27.80 -12.30
N ALA A 328 15.04 26.65 -12.97
CA ALA A 328 13.80 25.86 -12.96
C ALA A 328 13.45 25.34 -11.56
N LEU A 329 14.43 24.88 -10.78
CA LEU A 329 14.23 24.47 -9.39
C LEU A 329 13.87 25.66 -8.50
N GLY A 330 14.61 26.77 -8.63
CA GLY A 330 14.34 28.00 -7.88
C GLY A 330 12.96 28.59 -8.16
N ALA A 331 12.46 28.47 -9.39
CA ALA A 331 11.13 28.94 -9.77
C ALA A 331 9.97 28.22 -9.04
N LYS A 332 10.19 26.99 -8.57
CA LYS A 332 9.20 26.23 -7.77
C LYS A 332 9.04 26.79 -6.37
N ILE A 333 10.06 27.48 -5.84
CA ILE A 333 10.00 28.12 -4.53
C ILE A 333 9.18 29.41 -4.66
N ARG A 334 7.93 29.35 -4.24
CA ARG A 334 7.04 30.52 -4.21
C ARG A 334 7.10 31.20 -2.84
N GLY A 335 7.63 32.42 -2.85
CA GLY A 335 7.53 33.34 -1.74
C GLY A 335 6.15 34.01 -1.71
N ARG A 336 5.90 34.75 -0.62
CA ARG A 336 4.67 35.53 -0.40
C ARG A 336 4.30 36.41 -1.61
N SER A 337 5.27 37.05 -2.24
CA SER A 337 5.07 37.94 -3.40
C SER A 337 4.56 37.25 -4.67
N LYS A 338 4.65 35.91 -4.76
CA LYS A 338 4.19 35.11 -5.91
C LYS A 338 2.90 34.34 -5.64
N LEU A 339 2.31 34.52 -4.45
CA LEU A 339 1.07 33.88 -4.06
C LEU A 339 -0.08 34.89 -4.16
N PRO A 340 -1.32 34.41 -4.35
CA PRO A 340 -2.50 35.28 -4.38
C PRO A 340 -2.61 36.14 -3.12
N ARG A 341 -3.22 37.32 -3.28
CA ARG A 341 -3.54 38.28 -2.22
C ARG A 341 -5.01 38.68 -2.34
N ASP A 342 -5.66 38.90 -1.19
CA ASP A 342 -7.03 39.37 -1.13
C ASP A 342 -8.01 38.46 -1.90
N GLN A 343 -7.76 37.15 -1.91
CA GLN A 343 -8.60 36.13 -2.54
C GLN A 343 -9.31 35.27 -1.50
N ARG A 344 -10.35 34.55 -1.97
CA ARG A 344 -10.95 33.43 -1.24
C ARG A 344 -10.27 32.13 -1.64
N VAL A 345 -9.81 31.36 -0.67
CA VAL A 345 -9.09 30.09 -0.87
C VAL A 345 -9.76 28.99 -0.08
N ILE A 346 -10.00 27.85 -0.73
CA ILE A 346 -10.43 26.63 -0.05
C ILE A 346 -9.26 25.65 -0.05
N CYS A 347 -8.88 25.17 1.12
CA CYS A 347 -7.91 24.10 1.31
C CYS A 347 -8.67 22.83 1.67
N PHE A 348 -8.60 21.81 0.81
CA PHE A 348 -9.14 20.49 1.13
C PHE A 348 -8.10 19.68 1.89
N SER A 349 -8.44 19.25 3.10
CA SER A 349 -7.61 18.42 3.98
C SER A 349 -8.24 17.03 4.07
N PRO A 350 -7.73 16.03 3.33
CA PRO A 350 -8.28 14.67 3.35
C PRO A 350 -8.34 14.09 4.76
N HIS A 351 -7.23 14.17 5.51
CA HIS A 351 -7.15 13.86 6.93
C HIS A 351 -7.01 15.15 7.79
N PRO A 352 -7.48 15.18 9.06
CA PRO A 352 -7.43 16.36 9.95
C PRO A 352 -6.07 16.97 10.32
N ASP A 353 -4.96 16.52 9.73
CA ASP A 353 -3.60 17.05 9.94
C ASP A 353 -2.82 17.34 8.63
N ASP A 354 -3.38 16.97 7.47
CA ASP A 354 -2.75 17.12 6.16
C ASP A 354 -2.53 18.59 5.80
N ASP A 355 -3.45 19.47 6.19
CA ASP A 355 -3.36 20.92 6.00
C ASP A 355 -2.08 21.49 6.63
N VAL A 356 -1.74 21.05 7.83
CA VAL A 356 -0.55 21.49 8.56
C VAL A 356 0.70 20.76 8.07
N ILE A 357 0.67 19.42 8.01
CA ILE A 357 1.84 18.59 7.69
C ILE A 357 2.29 18.81 6.25
N SER A 358 1.35 18.89 5.30
CA SER A 358 1.66 18.96 3.87
C SER A 358 1.74 20.40 3.36
N MET A 359 0.81 21.25 3.80
CA MET A 359 0.60 22.58 3.20
C MET A 359 0.82 23.76 4.15
N GLY A 360 1.15 23.54 5.43
CA GLY A 360 1.17 24.60 6.45
C GLY A 360 2.06 25.80 6.09
N GLY A 361 3.21 25.54 5.45
CA GLY A 361 4.12 26.60 4.99
C GLY A 361 3.56 27.48 3.86
N VAL A 362 2.72 26.92 2.98
CA VAL A 362 2.02 27.67 1.92
C VAL A 362 0.79 28.35 2.51
N LEU A 363 0.02 27.63 3.33
CA LEU A 363 -1.19 28.11 3.99
C LEU A 363 -0.89 29.36 4.82
N ARG A 364 0.17 29.33 5.63
CA ARG A 364 0.65 30.51 6.39
C ARG A 364 0.96 31.71 5.50
N LYS A 365 1.60 31.51 4.35
CA LYS A 365 1.90 32.62 3.43
C LYS A 365 0.64 33.18 2.78
N LEU A 366 -0.36 32.34 2.53
CA LEU A 366 -1.68 32.77 2.05
C LEU A 366 -2.39 33.59 3.13
N VAL A 367 -2.34 33.19 4.40
CA VAL A 367 -2.85 34.00 5.53
C VAL A 367 -2.17 35.36 5.59
N GLN A 368 -0.83 35.39 5.50
CA GLN A 368 -0.05 36.64 5.46
C GLN A 368 -0.36 37.53 4.25
N ASN A 369 -0.98 36.98 3.21
CA ASN A 369 -1.44 37.71 2.04
C ASN A 369 -2.91 38.14 2.16
N ASP A 370 -3.44 38.22 3.37
CA ASP A 370 -4.77 38.76 3.63
C ASP A 370 -5.88 38.00 2.85
N ASN A 371 -5.64 36.71 2.54
CA ASN A 371 -6.63 35.86 1.89
C ASN A 371 -7.65 35.38 2.93
N GLU A 372 -8.91 35.28 2.52
CA GLU A 372 -9.96 34.60 3.27
C GLU A 372 -9.87 33.09 3.00
N ILE A 373 -9.53 32.31 4.02
CA ILE A 373 -9.25 30.89 3.86
C ILE A 373 -10.30 30.05 4.58
N THR A 374 -10.78 29.01 3.90
CA THR A 374 -11.55 27.93 4.51
C THR A 374 -10.78 26.63 4.38
N VAL A 375 -10.60 25.89 5.47
CA VAL A 375 -10.02 24.55 5.48
C VAL A 375 -11.17 23.54 5.63
N ALA A 376 -11.37 22.73 4.59
CA ALA A 376 -12.39 21.70 4.52
C ALA A 376 -11.79 20.34 4.86
N TYR A 377 -12.02 19.88 6.09
CA TYR A 377 -11.61 18.58 6.58
C TYR A 377 -12.58 17.50 6.11
N MET A 378 -12.08 16.57 5.31
CA MET A 378 -12.93 15.60 4.60
C MET A 378 -13.35 14.44 5.49
N THR A 379 -12.41 13.83 6.21
CA THR A 379 -12.65 12.71 7.13
C THR A 379 -12.63 13.16 8.59
N SER A 380 -13.20 12.35 9.49
CA SER A 380 -13.22 12.64 10.93
C SER A 380 -11.88 12.37 11.63
N GLY A 381 -11.04 11.51 11.06
CA GLY A 381 -9.78 11.04 11.66
C GLY A 381 -9.96 10.28 12.98
N ASN A 382 -11.18 9.86 13.33
CA ASN A 382 -11.47 9.25 14.63
C ASN A 382 -10.69 7.93 14.84
N VAL A 383 -10.44 7.16 13.78
CA VAL A 383 -9.67 5.91 13.82
C VAL A 383 -8.22 6.13 14.30
N ALA A 384 -7.65 7.31 14.04
CA ALA A 384 -6.29 7.65 14.47
C ALA A 384 -6.20 8.04 15.96
N VAL A 385 -7.34 8.12 16.67
CA VAL A 385 -7.35 8.45 18.10
C VAL A 385 -7.40 7.17 18.92
N PHE A 386 -6.36 6.97 19.73
CA PHE A 386 -6.25 5.82 20.61
C PHE A 386 -7.22 5.89 21.80
N ASP A 387 -7.63 4.72 22.32
CA ASP A 387 -8.57 4.64 23.44
C ASP A 387 -8.05 5.28 24.73
N HIS A 388 -6.73 5.37 24.91
CA HIS A 388 -6.15 6.05 26.07
C HIS A 388 -6.34 7.57 26.02
N GLU A 389 -6.39 8.16 24.82
CA GLU A 389 -6.71 9.58 24.63
C GLU A 389 -8.16 9.86 25.04
N VAL A 390 -9.08 8.97 24.67
CA VAL A 390 -10.48 9.02 25.10
C VAL A 390 -10.61 8.97 26.62
N ARG A 391 -9.92 8.03 27.27
CA ARG A 391 -9.88 7.92 28.74
C ARG A 391 -9.32 9.20 29.39
N ARG A 392 -8.28 9.80 28.80
CA ARG A 392 -7.68 11.06 29.29
C ARG A 392 -8.68 12.22 29.22
N GLN A 393 -9.43 12.36 28.13
CA GLN A 393 -10.46 13.40 28.02
C GLN A 393 -11.63 13.16 28.99
N LEU A 394 -12.01 11.90 29.20
CA LEU A 394 -13.04 11.56 30.18
C LEU A 394 -12.61 11.91 31.61
N ASP A 395 -11.35 11.67 31.97
CA ASP A 395 -10.79 12.07 33.27
C ASP A 395 -10.84 13.60 33.46
N LEU A 396 -10.52 14.37 32.41
CA LEU A 396 -10.66 15.83 32.43
C LEU A 396 -12.11 16.26 32.71
N LEU A 397 -13.09 15.68 32.01
CA LEU A 397 -14.51 15.99 32.21
C LEU A 397 -14.97 15.63 33.62
N ARG A 398 -14.55 14.48 34.15
CA ARG A 398 -14.86 14.06 35.53
C ARG A 398 -14.32 15.03 36.57
N ARG A 399 -13.09 15.51 36.38
CA ARG A 399 -12.47 16.51 37.27
C ARG A 399 -13.21 17.85 37.22
N LEU A 400 -13.59 18.31 36.03
CA LEU A 400 -14.39 19.54 35.88
C LEU A 400 -15.78 19.42 36.53
N ALA A 401 -16.40 18.24 36.44
CA ALA A 401 -17.66 17.94 37.11
C ALA A 401 -17.51 17.92 38.64
N ALA A 402 -16.43 17.34 39.16
CA ALA A 402 -16.14 17.29 40.59
C ALA A 402 -15.94 18.70 41.20
N GLU A 403 -15.35 19.62 40.43
CA GLU A 403 -15.21 21.04 40.79
C GLU A 403 -16.53 21.85 40.60
N GLY A 404 -17.59 21.22 40.10
CA GLY A 404 -18.90 21.85 39.92
C GLY A 404 -18.99 22.80 38.71
N HIS A 405 -18.03 22.75 37.78
CA HIS A 405 -18.04 23.59 36.59
C HIS A 405 -18.97 23.09 35.47
N ILE A 406 -19.25 21.78 35.44
CA ILE A 406 -20.17 21.14 34.48
C ILE A 406 -21.08 20.13 35.19
N GLY A 407 -22.17 19.73 34.54
CA GLY A 407 -23.15 18.79 35.12
C GLY A 407 -22.57 17.38 35.29
N GLY A 408 -22.40 16.93 36.54
CA GLY A 408 -21.80 15.63 36.85
C GLY A 408 -22.61 14.42 36.42
N GLU A 409 -23.94 14.47 36.49
CA GLU A 409 -24.80 13.32 36.15
C GLU A 409 -24.65 12.87 34.69
N ALA A 410 -24.54 13.82 33.76
CA ALA A 410 -24.34 13.53 32.34
C ALA A 410 -22.94 12.97 32.06
N VAL A 411 -21.91 13.53 32.71
CA VAL A 411 -20.52 13.06 32.61
C VAL A 411 -20.37 11.65 33.17
N ASP A 412 -21.02 11.34 34.29
CA ASP A 412 -21.00 10.02 34.90
C ASP A 412 -21.75 8.98 34.06
N ALA A 413 -22.88 9.36 33.46
CA ALA A 413 -23.63 8.48 32.56
C ALA A 413 -22.83 8.16 31.28
N LEU A 414 -22.23 9.17 30.65
CA LEU A 414 -21.36 9.01 29.49
C LEU A 414 -20.13 8.17 29.84
N GLY A 415 -19.48 8.51 30.95
CA GLY A 415 -18.26 7.84 31.41
C GLY A 415 -18.47 6.37 31.75
N ARG A 416 -19.59 6.01 32.38
CA ARG A 416 -19.92 4.59 32.65
C ARG A 416 -20.05 3.78 31.37
N ARG A 417 -20.81 4.26 30.38
CA ARG A 417 -20.97 3.54 29.10
C ARG A 417 -19.65 3.34 28.37
N MET A 418 -18.81 4.38 28.37
CA MET A 418 -17.49 4.31 27.74
C MET A 418 -16.54 3.40 28.50
N ASP A 419 -16.50 3.46 29.83
CA ASP A 419 -15.65 2.58 30.65
C ASP A 419 -16.08 1.11 30.55
N ASP A 420 -17.38 0.82 30.56
CA ASP A 420 -17.93 -0.53 30.41
C ASP A 420 -17.54 -1.13 29.05
N PHE A 421 -17.71 -0.35 27.97
CA PHE A 421 -17.32 -0.76 26.64
C PHE A 421 -15.80 -0.92 26.54
N LEU A 422 -15.02 0.12 26.86
CA LEU A 422 -13.56 0.10 26.75
C LEU A 422 -12.88 -0.91 27.69
N GLY A 423 -13.56 -1.34 28.76
CA GLY A 423 -13.09 -2.37 29.68
C GLY A 423 -13.30 -3.80 29.17
N THR A 424 -14.24 -4.00 28.23
CA THR A 424 -14.55 -5.30 27.62
C THR A 424 -14.17 -5.39 26.14
N LYS A 425 -13.85 -4.24 25.53
CA LYS A 425 -13.44 -4.10 24.13
C LYS A 425 -12.21 -4.94 23.85
N ARG A 426 -12.29 -5.75 22.79
CA ARG A 426 -11.14 -6.47 22.24
C ARG A 426 -10.57 -5.67 21.07
N PRO A 427 -9.27 -5.85 20.75
CA PRO A 427 -8.72 -5.38 19.50
C PRO A 427 -9.59 -5.83 18.32
N GLY A 428 -9.94 -4.92 17.42
CA GLY A 428 -10.86 -5.24 16.32
C GLY A 428 -12.29 -4.77 16.51
N ASP A 429 -12.75 -4.61 17.75
CA ASP A 429 -14.14 -4.27 18.02
C ASP A 429 -14.43 -2.81 17.61
N VAL A 430 -15.51 -2.63 16.85
CA VAL A 430 -16.05 -1.32 16.44
C VAL A 430 -16.43 -0.50 17.67
N ASP A 431 -15.98 0.75 17.71
CA ASP A 431 -16.31 1.67 18.80
C ASP A 431 -17.82 1.98 18.86
N ILE A 432 -18.37 2.07 20.07
CA ILE A 432 -19.72 2.62 20.26
C ILE A 432 -19.77 4.09 19.83
N SER A 433 -20.96 4.57 19.47
CA SER A 433 -21.20 5.94 18.99
C SER A 433 -20.54 7.00 19.88
N GLU A 434 -20.62 6.85 21.20
CA GLU A 434 -20.06 7.79 22.17
C GLU A 434 -18.53 7.87 22.11
N VAL A 435 -17.85 6.74 21.92
CA VAL A 435 -16.40 6.72 21.78
C VAL A 435 -15.99 7.31 20.43
N GLN A 436 -16.71 6.96 19.34
CA GLN A 436 -16.47 7.54 18.02
C GLN A 436 -16.65 9.06 18.01
N ASP A 437 -17.67 9.56 18.70
CA ASP A 437 -17.94 10.99 18.86
C ASP A 437 -16.82 11.71 19.59
N VAL A 438 -16.36 11.18 20.73
CA VAL A 438 -15.25 11.79 21.50
C VAL A 438 -13.97 11.79 20.68
N LYS A 439 -13.65 10.69 19.99
CA LYS A 439 -12.47 10.60 19.11
C LYS A 439 -12.52 11.62 17.98
N ARG A 440 -13.68 11.79 17.33
CA ARG A 440 -13.90 12.84 16.32
C ARG A 440 -13.65 14.22 16.92
N ILE A 441 -14.29 14.54 18.05
CA ILE A 441 -14.16 15.86 18.69
C ILE A 441 -12.70 16.19 19.05
N ILE A 442 -11.93 15.19 19.51
CA ILE A 442 -10.50 15.34 19.76
C ILE A 442 -9.78 15.79 18.48
N ARG A 443 -9.99 15.10 17.35
CA ARG A 443 -9.37 15.49 16.06
C ARG A 443 -9.80 16.86 15.59
N GLU A 444 -11.10 17.16 15.65
CA GLU A 444 -11.62 18.47 15.24
C GLU A 444 -10.97 19.60 16.07
N THR A 445 -10.80 19.39 17.37
CA THR A 445 -10.16 20.35 18.27
C THR A 445 -8.69 20.55 17.95
N GLU A 446 -7.97 19.47 17.64
CA GLU A 446 -6.56 19.54 17.25
C GLU A 446 -6.37 20.21 15.89
N ALA A 447 -7.24 19.93 14.92
CA ALA A 447 -7.24 20.57 13.61
C ALA A 447 -7.45 22.10 13.72
N VAL A 448 -8.45 22.52 14.52
CA VAL A 448 -8.68 23.94 14.84
C VAL A 448 -7.46 24.56 15.51
N ALA A 449 -6.87 23.87 16.49
CA ALA A 449 -5.65 24.34 17.14
C ALA A 449 -4.49 24.50 16.13
N GLY A 450 -4.35 23.57 15.18
CA GLY A 450 -3.37 23.61 14.10
C GLY A 450 -3.50 24.86 13.25
N ILE A 451 -4.68 25.15 12.71
CA ILE A 451 -4.89 26.33 11.86
C ILE A 451 -4.74 27.66 12.62
N ARG A 452 -5.04 27.71 13.92
CA ARG A 452 -4.76 28.88 14.76
C ARG A 452 -3.28 29.24 14.77
N THR A 453 -2.39 28.25 14.79
CA THR A 453 -0.94 28.51 14.72
C THR A 453 -0.50 29.15 13.39
N LEU A 454 -1.32 29.02 12.34
CA LEU A 454 -1.10 29.60 11.02
C LEU A 454 -1.70 31.02 10.91
N GLY A 455 -2.44 31.48 11.92
CA GLY A 455 -3.14 32.76 11.95
C GLY A 455 -4.57 32.72 11.42
N LEU A 456 -5.19 31.53 11.36
CA LEU A 456 -6.60 31.37 11.02
C LEU A 456 -7.48 31.30 12.27
N GLU A 457 -8.70 31.79 12.14
CA GLU A 457 -9.72 31.72 13.18
C GLU A 457 -10.54 30.43 13.07
N ASP A 458 -11.24 30.04 14.13
CA ASP A 458 -12.02 28.80 14.21
C ASP A 458 -13.04 28.65 13.08
N HIS A 459 -13.65 29.76 12.67
CA HIS A 459 -14.65 29.77 11.62
C HIS A 459 -14.08 29.45 10.23
N ALA A 460 -12.76 29.37 10.06
CA ALA A 460 -12.12 28.88 8.86
C ALA A 460 -12.21 27.35 8.73
N ALA A 461 -12.42 26.61 9.82
CA ALA A 461 -12.56 25.16 9.77
C ALA A 461 -13.97 24.73 9.32
N ARG A 462 -14.04 23.75 8.41
CA ARG A 462 -15.27 23.08 7.99
C ARG A 462 -15.06 21.57 8.04
N PHE A 463 -15.78 20.90 8.92
CA PHE A 463 -15.73 19.44 9.06
C PHE A 463 -16.85 18.80 8.25
N LEU A 464 -16.48 18.06 7.20
CA LEU A 464 -17.43 17.39 6.31
C LEU A 464 -17.86 16.02 6.83
N ASN A 465 -17.01 15.37 7.63
CA ASN A 465 -17.27 14.06 8.23
C ASN A 465 -17.78 13.03 7.21
N LEU A 466 -17.13 12.98 6.04
CA LEU A 466 -17.49 12.03 4.99
C LEU A 466 -17.40 10.59 5.53
N PRO A 467 -18.28 9.67 5.09
CA PRO A 467 -18.44 8.35 5.70
C PRO A 467 -17.27 7.38 5.44
N PHE A 468 -16.27 7.79 4.66
CA PHE A 468 -15.08 7.00 4.41
C PHE A 468 -14.24 6.91 5.70
N TYR A 469 -13.79 5.71 6.08
CA TYR A 469 -13.03 5.43 7.31
C TYR A 469 -13.79 5.62 8.64
N GLN A 470 -15.13 5.59 8.62
CA GLN A 470 -15.89 5.39 9.85
C GLN A 470 -15.93 3.88 10.15
N THR A 471 -15.08 3.42 11.07
CA THR A 471 -15.14 2.06 11.60
C THR A 471 -15.53 2.06 13.06
#